data_AF-A0A150G932-F1
#
_entry.id   AF-A0A150G932-F1
#
_cell.length_a   1.000
_cell.length_b   1.000
_cell.length_c   1.000
_cell.angle_alpha   90.00
_cell.angle_beta   90.00
_cell.angle_gamma   90.00
#
_symmetry.space_group_name_H-M   'P 1'
#
loop_
_entity.id
_entity.type
_entity.pdbx_description
1 polymer ?
#
loop_
_entity_poly.entity_id
_entity_poly.type
_entity_poly.pdbx_seq_one_letter_code
_entity_poly.pdbx_strand_id
1 'polypeptide(L)'
;MARLFVAKLLLQLASGLAALSLCSGIAFNPCAPLTPVSRGDSFPLGLVLIPSVNASVLANLTESYGGMCNTTFQDYLIKNYKARIAIYNLRVDRLQVLRMPYADIIFSMVNATPPTLALAAFRANVTSQPIYIASGDTAQTFGAGFMVSTSLLLRIEEGTLRYLQWYDLTCNECGGATSQLCIHSSQGGIKACATPLDNCTCTTNGVANSSCSFDDERFDVCSTAINAAWLGTDRSLAVFRTGPQVQRLNAYSITSLFNAARSKFESLKNYVYTSVSESWSAVNSDTQSQYVDFWGGG
;
A
#
# COMPACT_ATOMS: atom_id res chain seq x y z
N MET A 1 -8.90 19.50 60.38
CA MET A 1 -8.99 18.13 59.80
C MET A 1 -9.14 18.11 58.28
N ALA A 2 -9.80 19.07 57.63
CA ALA A 2 -9.99 19.08 56.17
C ALA A 2 -8.69 19.16 55.32
N ARG A 3 -7.63 19.84 55.81
CA ARG A 3 -6.37 20.00 55.06
C ARG A 3 -5.55 18.71 54.92
N LEU A 4 -5.71 17.74 55.83
CA LEU A 4 -4.99 16.46 55.78
C LEU A 4 -5.63 15.47 54.77
N PHE A 5 -6.92 15.61 54.49
CA PHE A 5 -7.63 14.77 53.53
C PHE A 5 -7.30 15.15 52.08
N VAL A 6 -7.19 16.45 51.79
CA VAL A 6 -6.84 16.97 50.45
C VAL A 6 -5.41 16.57 50.05
N ALA A 7 -4.47 16.57 51.01
CA ALA A 7 -3.09 16.16 50.75
C ALA A 7 -2.96 14.66 50.42
N LYS A 8 -3.75 13.78 51.06
CA LYS A 8 -3.76 12.34 50.74
C LYS A 8 -4.42 12.05 49.39
N LEU A 9 -5.47 12.79 49.02
CA LEU A 9 -6.15 12.63 47.73
C LEU A 9 -5.25 13.05 46.56
N LEU A 10 -4.51 14.15 46.72
CA LEU A 10 -3.53 14.62 45.72
C LEU A 10 -2.35 13.66 45.55
N LEU A 11 -1.87 13.04 46.64
CA LEU A 11 -0.78 12.05 46.57
C LEU A 11 -1.21 10.75 45.89
N GLN A 12 -2.47 10.33 46.06
CA GLN A 12 -3.04 9.15 45.40
C GLN A 12 -3.34 9.39 43.90
N LEU A 13 -3.76 10.60 43.52
CA LEU A 13 -3.90 10.97 42.10
C LEU A 13 -2.55 11.08 41.38
N ALA A 14 -1.51 11.59 42.05
CA ALA A 14 -0.17 11.70 41.47
C ALA A 14 0.50 10.33 41.24
N SER A 15 0.24 9.36 42.12
CA SER A 15 0.74 7.98 41.96
C SER A 15 -0.04 7.19 40.89
N GLY A 16 -1.33 7.50 40.67
CA GLY A 16 -2.11 6.96 39.55
C GLY A 16 -1.66 7.49 38.17
N LEU A 17 -1.28 8.78 38.08
CA LEU A 17 -0.79 9.37 36.82
C LEU A 17 0.61 8.85 36.43
N ALA A 18 1.48 8.55 37.39
CA ALA A 18 2.81 8.02 37.13
C ALA A 18 2.79 6.56 36.61
N ALA A 19 1.76 5.78 36.95
CA ALA A 19 1.59 4.42 36.43
C ALA A 19 1.12 4.38 34.97
N LEU A 20 0.47 5.44 34.49
CA LEU A 20 -0.01 5.56 33.10
C LEU A 20 1.09 6.00 32.11
N SER A 21 2.21 6.57 32.58
CA SER A 21 3.32 7.03 31.72
C SER A 21 4.33 5.93 31.35
N LEU A 22 4.16 4.70 31.85
CA LEU A 22 5.01 3.54 31.52
C LEU A 22 4.44 2.69 30.38
N CYS A 23 3.25 3.02 29.86
CA CYS A 23 2.81 2.52 28.58
C CYS A 23 3.53 3.30 27.47
N SER A 24 4.81 2.98 27.26
CA SER A 24 5.41 3.18 25.95
C SER A 24 4.53 2.41 24.96
N GLY A 25 3.76 3.12 24.13
CA GLY A 25 3.01 2.50 23.05
C GLY A 25 3.93 1.58 22.25
N ILE A 26 3.38 0.52 21.66
CA ILE A 26 4.17 -0.44 20.87
C ILE A 26 4.86 0.32 19.74
N ALA A 27 6.12 0.69 19.95
CA ALA A 27 6.90 1.49 19.02
C ALA A 27 7.64 0.54 18.08
N PHE A 28 7.12 0.38 16.88
CA PHE A 28 7.79 -0.38 15.83
C PHE A 28 8.92 0.46 15.25
N ASN A 29 10.17 0.10 15.57
CA ASN A 29 11.34 0.76 15.02
C ASN A 29 11.97 -0.08 13.89
N PRO A 30 11.79 0.29 12.61
CA PRO A 30 12.41 -0.41 11.50
C PRO A 30 13.94 -0.28 11.49
N CYS A 31 14.52 0.66 12.25
CA CYS A 31 15.95 0.91 12.38
C CYS A 31 16.61 0.25 13.60
N ALA A 32 15.85 -0.51 14.39
CA ALA A 32 16.44 -1.35 15.44
C ALA A 32 17.49 -2.31 14.84
N PRO A 33 18.52 -2.75 15.58
CA PRO A 33 19.47 -3.73 15.07
C PRO A 33 18.76 -5.02 14.61
N LEU A 34 19.39 -5.73 13.66
CA LEU A 34 18.89 -7.02 13.21
C LEU A 34 19.13 -8.06 14.29
N THR A 35 18.08 -8.76 14.67
CA THR A 35 18.13 -9.93 15.56
C THR A 35 17.68 -11.17 14.79
N PRO A 36 18.26 -12.35 15.03
CA PRO A 36 17.79 -13.58 14.40
C PRO A 36 16.31 -13.83 14.71
N VAL A 37 15.49 -13.95 13.67
CA VAL A 37 14.05 -14.16 13.78
C VAL A 37 13.66 -15.62 13.57
N SER A 38 12.57 -16.02 14.21
CA SER A 38 11.89 -17.30 14.06
C SER A 38 10.51 -17.12 13.42
N ARG A 39 9.91 -18.20 12.92
CA ARG A 39 8.57 -18.13 12.32
C ARG A 39 7.54 -17.61 13.34
N GLY A 40 6.68 -16.71 12.88
CA GLY A 40 5.64 -16.09 13.71
C GLY A 40 6.08 -14.85 14.49
N ASP A 41 7.39 -14.56 14.54
CA ASP A 41 7.90 -13.35 15.18
C ASP A 41 7.39 -12.08 14.48
N SER A 42 7.30 -10.99 15.23
CA SER A 42 7.03 -9.67 14.69
C SER A 42 8.24 -9.11 13.96
N PHE A 43 8.01 -8.52 12.79
CA PHE A 43 9.06 -7.96 11.96
C PHE A 43 8.66 -6.56 11.46
N PRO A 44 9.22 -5.49 12.04
CA PRO A 44 8.91 -4.12 11.62
C PRO A 44 9.63 -3.81 10.30
N LEU A 45 8.89 -3.54 9.24
CA LEU A 45 9.39 -3.12 7.94
C LEU A 45 9.08 -1.64 7.71
N GLY A 46 10.08 -0.86 7.31
CA GLY A 46 9.89 0.52 6.87
C GLY A 46 9.71 0.58 5.36
N LEU A 47 8.76 1.36 4.88
CA LEU A 47 8.60 1.76 3.49
C LEU A 47 8.77 3.27 3.41
N VAL A 48 9.59 3.76 2.49
CA VAL A 48 9.77 5.19 2.23
C VAL A 48 9.22 5.53 0.85
N LEU A 49 8.32 6.50 0.81
CA LEU A 49 7.71 7.05 -0.40
C LEU A 49 8.37 8.39 -0.70
N ILE A 50 8.93 8.54 -1.89
CA ILE A 50 9.76 9.70 -2.24
C ILE A 50 9.30 10.24 -3.59
N PRO A 51 8.61 11.40 -3.60
CA PRO A 51 8.15 11.99 -4.84
C PRO A 51 9.27 12.72 -5.59
N SER A 52 9.11 12.86 -6.91
CA SER A 52 10.00 13.59 -7.84
C SER A 52 11.45 13.10 -7.94
N VAL A 53 11.82 12.02 -7.24
CA VAL A 53 13.19 11.53 -7.24
C VAL A 53 13.38 10.46 -8.30
N ASN A 54 14.51 10.51 -9.00
CA ASN A 54 14.92 9.43 -9.86
C ASN A 54 15.40 8.24 -9.01
N ALA A 55 14.87 7.05 -9.25
CA ALA A 55 15.20 5.82 -8.52
C ALA A 55 16.70 5.52 -8.49
N SER A 56 17.43 5.81 -9.56
CA SER A 56 18.88 5.62 -9.65
C SER A 56 19.66 6.54 -8.72
N VAL A 57 19.32 7.83 -8.73
CA VAL A 57 19.95 8.84 -7.87
C VAL A 57 19.71 8.47 -6.41
N LEU A 58 18.49 8.03 -6.09
CA LEU A 58 18.14 7.58 -4.76
C LEU A 58 18.94 6.36 -4.31
N ALA A 59 19.18 5.38 -5.20
CA ALA A 59 20.01 4.22 -4.87
C ALA A 59 21.44 4.64 -4.50
N ASN A 60 22.05 5.52 -5.29
CA ASN A 60 23.41 6.04 -5.04
C ASN A 60 23.49 6.86 -3.75
N LEU A 61 22.49 7.71 -3.49
CA LEU A 61 22.40 8.48 -2.25
C LEU A 61 22.25 7.55 -1.04
N THR A 62 21.41 6.52 -1.15
CA THR A 62 21.20 5.57 -0.05
C THR A 62 22.50 4.87 0.33
N GLU A 63 23.30 4.47 -0.66
CA GLU A 63 24.62 3.87 -0.44
C GLU A 63 25.60 4.88 0.19
N SER A 64 25.66 6.10 -0.34
CA SER A 64 26.55 7.17 0.16
C SER A 64 26.27 7.59 1.60
N TYR A 65 25.01 7.54 2.04
CA TYR A 65 24.61 7.94 3.41
C TYR A 65 24.57 6.75 4.39
N GLY A 66 24.89 5.53 3.96
CA GLY A 66 24.92 4.35 4.82
C GLY A 66 23.54 3.74 5.12
N GLY A 67 22.56 3.97 4.26
CA GLY A 67 21.23 3.37 4.33
C GLY A 67 20.12 4.30 4.85
N MET A 68 18.88 3.83 4.72
CA MET A 68 17.67 4.61 5.06
C MET A 68 17.49 4.88 6.55
N CYS A 69 18.25 4.23 7.43
CA CYS A 69 18.16 4.44 8.89
C CYS A 69 19.08 5.53 9.42
N ASN A 70 19.86 6.19 8.56
CA ASN A 70 20.59 7.39 8.92
C ASN A 70 19.62 8.57 9.07
N THR A 71 19.53 9.14 10.27
CA THR A 71 18.58 10.24 10.58
C THR A 71 18.84 11.48 9.73
N THR A 72 20.11 11.79 9.44
CA THR A 72 20.48 12.93 8.57
C THR A 72 19.97 12.72 7.15
N PHE A 73 20.02 11.49 6.66
CA PHE A 73 19.52 11.16 5.33
C PHE A 73 17.99 11.18 5.27
N GLN A 74 17.30 10.65 6.29
CA GLN A 74 15.85 10.77 6.40
C GLN A 74 15.40 12.23 6.43
N ASP A 75 16.05 13.07 7.23
CA ASP A 75 15.78 14.50 7.30
C ASP A 75 16.02 15.19 5.95
N TYR A 76 17.08 14.82 5.24
CA TYR A 76 17.36 15.31 3.90
C TYR A 76 16.22 14.96 2.92
N LEU A 77 15.76 13.70 2.92
CA LEU A 77 14.66 13.24 2.06
C LEU A 77 13.33 13.92 2.42
N ILE A 78 13.02 14.07 3.71
CA ILE A 78 11.79 14.72 4.17
C ILE A 78 11.81 16.22 3.80
N LYS A 79 12.94 16.91 3.99
CA LYS A 79 13.03 18.35 3.73
C LYS A 79 12.99 18.68 2.23
N ASN A 80 13.82 18.00 1.44
CA ASN A 80 14.04 18.30 0.03
C ASN A 80 13.03 17.63 -0.89
N TYR A 81 12.64 16.39 -0.59
CA TYR A 81 11.76 15.59 -1.44
C TYR A 81 10.40 15.34 -0.82
N LYS A 82 10.08 15.90 0.36
CA LYS A 82 8.79 15.66 1.05
C LYS A 82 8.49 14.16 1.23
N ALA A 83 9.54 13.38 1.45
CA ALA A 83 9.43 11.94 1.62
C ALA A 83 8.54 11.59 2.82
N ARG A 84 7.80 10.49 2.70
CA ARG A 84 6.95 9.93 3.76
C ARG A 84 7.44 8.54 4.12
N ILE A 85 7.35 8.19 5.40
CA ILE A 85 7.75 6.87 5.88
C ILE A 85 6.51 6.18 6.45
N ALA A 86 6.21 4.98 5.97
CA ALA A 86 5.19 4.10 6.49
C ALA A 86 5.86 2.90 7.17
N ILE A 87 5.38 2.52 8.35
CA ILE A 87 5.94 1.42 9.13
C ILE A 87 4.87 0.32 9.24
N TYR A 88 5.25 -0.89 8.87
CA TYR A 88 4.39 -2.05 8.91
C TYR A 88 4.98 -3.11 9.83
N ASN A 89 4.15 -3.67 10.71
CA ASN A 89 4.55 -4.80 11.52
C ASN A 89 4.09 -6.11 10.86
N LEU A 90 5.04 -6.80 10.23
CA LEU A 90 4.81 -8.09 9.61
C LEU A 90 4.95 -9.24 10.61
N ARG A 91 4.44 -10.41 10.26
CA ARG A 91 4.72 -11.68 10.93
C ARG A 91 5.56 -12.57 10.03
N VAL A 92 6.67 -13.05 10.57
CA VAL A 92 7.61 -13.91 9.84
C VAL A 92 6.92 -15.19 9.37
N ASP A 93 7.16 -15.55 8.11
CA ASP A 93 6.58 -16.71 7.41
C ASP A 93 5.06 -16.72 7.28
N ARG A 94 4.45 -15.53 7.20
CA ARG A 94 3.05 -15.37 6.77
C ARG A 94 2.96 -14.51 5.51
N LEU A 95 2.07 -14.92 4.59
CA LEU A 95 1.68 -14.09 3.46
C LEU A 95 0.89 -12.91 4.00
N GLN A 96 1.41 -11.71 3.77
CA GLN A 96 0.78 -10.47 4.20
C GLN A 96 0.84 -9.46 3.07
N VAL A 97 -0.25 -8.73 2.91
CA VAL A 97 -0.38 -7.69 1.90
C VAL A 97 -0.29 -6.34 2.59
N LEU A 98 0.70 -5.54 2.21
CA LEU A 98 0.83 -4.15 2.60
C LEU A 98 0.06 -3.32 1.57
N ARG A 99 -0.97 -2.62 1.98
CA ARG A 99 -1.79 -1.80 1.08
C ARG A 99 -1.47 -0.33 1.29
N MET A 100 -1.09 0.35 0.21
CA MET A 100 -0.99 1.80 0.17
C MET A 100 -2.25 2.34 -0.52
N PRO A 101 -3.10 3.07 0.20
CA PRO A 101 -4.32 3.63 -0.37
C PRO A 101 -3.98 4.70 -1.42
N TYR A 102 -4.92 4.90 -2.35
CA TYR A 102 -4.72 5.85 -3.44
C TYR A 102 -4.43 7.27 -2.94
N ALA A 103 -5.12 7.72 -1.88
CA ALA A 103 -4.89 9.02 -1.24
C ALA A 103 -3.42 9.27 -0.89
N ASP A 104 -2.72 8.29 -0.30
CA ASP A 104 -1.31 8.44 0.10
C ASP A 104 -0.37 8.58 -1.10
N ILE A 105 -0.72 7.94 -2.21
CA ILE A 105 0.02 7.99 -3.47
C ILE A 105 -0.24 9.34 -4.15
N ILE A 106 -1.49 9.69 -4.43
CA ILE A 106 -1.84 10.88 -5.21
C ILE A 106 -1.44 12.16 -4.50
N PHE A 107 -1.67 12.29 -3.19
CA PHE A 107 -1.30 13.51 -2.46
C PHE A 107 0.21 13.73 -2.37
N SER A 108 1.01 12.67 -2.54
CA SER A 108 2.47 12.79 -2.66
C SER A 108 2.89 13.26 -4.05
N MET A 109 2.06 13.04 -5.08
CA MET A 109 2.36 13.37 -6.48
C MET A 109 1.82 14.73 -6.95
N VAL A 110 0.74 15.26 -6.37
CA VAL A 110 0.11 16.51 -6.85
C VAL A 110 1.07 17.69 -6.92
N ASN A 111 2.02 17.77 -5.98
CA ASN A 111 3.03 18.85 -5.93
C ASN A 111 4.43 18.39 -6.38
N ALA A 112 4.52 17.21 -7.00
CA ALA A 112 5.77 16.61 -7.43
C ALA A 112 6.11 17.04 -8.87
N THR A 113 7.35 17.45 -9.09
CA THR A 113 7.84 17.87 -10.42
C THR A 113 9.20 17.20 -10.68
N PRO A 114 9.26 16.14 -11.51
CA PRO A 114 8.16 15.51 -12.24
C PRO A 114 7.18 14.74 -11.33
N PRO A 115 5.94 14.47 -11.79
CA PRO A 115 4.92 13.76 -11.01
C PRO A 115 5.23 12.26 -10.95
N THR A 116 6.26 11.88 -10.22
CA THR A 116 6.68 10.49 -10.02
C THR A 116 6.72 10.16 -8.53
N LEU A 117 6.51 8.90 -8.20
CA LEU A 117 6.61 8.40 -6.82
C LEU A 117 7.47 7.14 -6.78
N ALA A 118 8.63 7.27 -6.16
CA ALA A 118 9.52 6.15 -5.88
C ALA A 118 9.21 5.55 -4.50
N LEU A 119 9.43 4.24 -4.36
CA LEU A 119 9.26 3.46 -3.15
C LEU A 119 10.53 2.67 -2.88
N ALA A 120 10.97 2.66 -1.62
CA ALA A 120 12.00 1.73 -1.15
C ALA A 120 11.59 1.13 0.20
N ALA A 121 11.90 -0.15 0.39
CA ALA A 121 11.74 -0.85 1.65
C ALA A 121 13.07 -0.87 2.41
N PHE A 122 13.02 -0.76 3.74
CA PHE A 122 14.21 -0.80 4.57
C PHE A 122 13.96 -1.46 5.92
N ARG A 123 15.03 -2.05 6.46
CA ARG A 123 15.12 -2.60 7.81
C ARG A 123 16.58 -2.53 8.25
N ALA A 124 16.84 -1.86 9.37
CA ALA A 124 18.17 -1.69 9.92
C ALA A 124 19.14 -1.12 8.86
N ASN A 125 20.18 -1.87 8.51
CA ASN A 125 21.16 -1.52 7.49
C ASN A 125 20.83 -2.06 6.08
N VAL A 126 19.71 -2.79 5.91
CA VAL A 126 19.30 -3.36 4.63
C VAL A 126 18.25 -2.48 3.99
N THR A 127 18.50 -2.04 2.77
CA THR A 127 17.54 -1.26 1.96
C THR A 127 17.35 -1.95 0.60
N SER A 128 16.12 -2.01 0.11
CA SER A 128 15.81 -2.50 -1.25
C SER A 128 16.19 -1.45 -2.30
N GLN A 129 16.43 -1.89 -3.53
CA GLN A 129 16.50 -0.95 -4.65
C GLN A 129 15.18 -0.15 -4.77
N PRO A 130 15.23 1.17 -5.05
CA PRO A 130 14.02 1.95 -5.25
C PRO A 130 13.28 1.54 -6.52
N ILE A 131 11.96 1.54 -6.47
CA ILE A 131 11.07 1.24 -7.60
C ILE A 131 10.05 2.35 -7.78
N TYR A 132 9.51 2.54 -8.98
CA TYR A 132 8.41 3.48 -9.19
C TYR A 132 7.08 2.78 -8.96
N ILE A 133 6.21 3.40 -8.17
CA ILE A 133 4.85 2.89 -7.90
C ILE A 133 3.78 3.73 -8.58
N ALA A 134 4.12 4.95 -8.97
CA ALA A 134 3.27 5.80 -9.78
C ALA A 134 4.10 6.78 -10.59
N SER A 135 3.65 7.12 -11.80
CA SER A 135 4.30 8.07 -12.68
C SER A 135 3.32 8.79 -13.59
N GLY A 136 3.50 10.09 -13.73
CA GLY A 136 2.92 10.90 -14.81
C GLY A 136 3.97 11.40 -15.81
N ASP A 137 5.21 10.91 -15.74
CA ASP A 137 6.31 11.34 -16.62
C ASP A 137 6.97 10.14 -17.32
N THR A 138 6.59 9.93 -18.58
CA THR A 138 7.13 8.85 -19.41
C THR A 138 8.61 9.04 -19.76
N ALA A 139 9.16 10.25 -19.67
CA ALA A 139 10.57 10.49 -20.00
C ALA A 139 11.50 9.85 -18.95
N GLN A 140 11.08 9.79 -17.69
CA GLN A 140 11.88 9.21 -16.60
C GLN A 140 11.56 7.74 -16.33
N THR A 141 10.32 7.32 -16.54
CA THR A 141 9.85 5.99 -16.13
C THR A 141 9.41 5.09 -17.28
N PHE A 142 9.60 5.54 -18.53
CA PHE A 142 9.21 4.89 -19.81
C PHE A 142 7.70 4.64 -20.01
N GLY A 143 6.94 4.52 -18.93
CA GLY A 143 5.48 4.46 -18.91
C GLY A 143 4.88 5.31 -17.80
N ALA A 144 3.58 5.51 -17.83
CA ALA A 144 2.82 6.33 -16.88
C ALA A 144 1.60 5.57 -16.36
N GLY A 145 1.20 5.87 -15.13
CA GLY A 145 0.07 5.26 -14.43
C GLY A 145 0.35 4.96 -12.96
N PHE A 146 -0.52 4.14 -12.37
CA PHE A 146 -0.42 3.66 -10.99
C PHE A 146 -0.18 2.15 -10.97
N MET A 147 0.84 1.70 -10.24
CA MET A 147 1.15 0.29 -10.09
C MET A 147 0.16 -0.36 -9.11
N VAL A 148 -0.60 -1.34 -9.59
CA VAL A 148 -1.66 -1.99 -8.79
C VAL A 148 -1.08 -2.94 -7.73
N SER A 149 -0.08 -3.73 -8.12
CA SER A 149 0.49 -4.74 -7.23
C SER A 149 1.95 -4.98 -7.52
N THR A 150 2.71 -5.30 -6.47
CA THR A 150 4.08 -5.81 -6.56
C THR A 150 4.32 -6.81 -5.43
N SER A 151 5.47 -7.47 -5.45
CA SER A 151 5.89 -8.36 -4.37
C SER A 151 7.27 -7.98 -3.85
N LEU A 152 7.42 -8.02 -2.53
CA LEU A 152 8.68 -7.81 -1.83
C LEU A 152 9.14 -9.13 -1.24
N LEU A 153 10.31 -9.59 -1.67
CA LEU A 153 10.97 -10.78 -1.16
C LEU A 153 11.99 -10.37 -0.09
N LEU A 154 11.78 -10.85 1.13
CA LEU A 154 12.69 -10.73 2.24
C LEU A 154 13.54 -12.01 2.31
N ARG A 155 14.84 -11.95 1.96
CA ARG A 155 15.72 -13.10 2.19
C ARG A 155 16.36 -13.02 3.54
N ILE A 156 16.16 -14.09 4.28
CA ILE A 156 16.65 -14.30 5.61
C ILE A 156 17.49 -15.57 5.59
N GLU A 157 18.71 -15.49 6.10
CA GLU A 157 19.61 -16.63 6.24
C GLU A 157 19.92 -16.80 7.72
N GLU A 158 19.63 -17.99 8.25
CA GLU A 158 19.85 -18.34 9.66
C GLU A 158 19.12 -17.37 10.61
N GLY A 159 17.95 -16.89 10.19
CA GLY A 159 17.15 -15.91 10.94
C GLY A 159 17.59 -14.45 10.75
N THR A 160 18.68 -14.15 10.04
CA THR A 160 19.14 -12.78 9.79
C THR A 160 18.75 -12.27 8.41
N LEU A 161 18.18 -11.07 8.33
CA LEU A 161 17.84 -10.43 7.05
C LEU A 161 19.13 -10.13 6.27
N ARG A 162 19.21 -10.61 5.03
CA ARG A 162 20.34 -10.37 4.12
C ARG A 162 20.02 -9.31 3.09
N TYR A 163 18.86 -9.42 2.44
CA TYR A 163 18.43 -8.47 1.44
C TYR A 163 16.92 -8.36 1.32
N LEU A 164 16.52 -7.23 0.75
CA LEU A 164 15.15 -6.90 0.37
C LEU A 164 15.14 -6.73 -1.15
N GLN A 165 14.34 -7.55 -1.83
CA GLN A 165 14.32 -7.58 -3.29
C GLN A 165 12.88 -7.50 -3.80
N TRP A 166 12.64 -6.58 -4.71
CA TRP A 166 11.37 -6.51 -5.43
C TRP A 166 11.30 -7.59 -6.50
N TYR A 167 10.13 -8.19 -6.66
CA TYR A 167 9.89 -9.18 -7.70
C TYR A 167 9.53 -8.49 -9.02
N ASP A 168 10.23 -8.85 -10.10
CA ASP A 168 9.92 -8.34 -11.43
C ASP A 168 8.69 -9.06 -11.98
N LEU A 169 7.61 -8.29 -12.17
CA LEU A 169 6.36 -8.81 -12.72
C LEU A 169 6.40 -8.91 -14.25
N THR A 170 7.43 -8.32 -14.88
CA THR A 170 7.47 -8.07 -16.32
C THR A 170 6.30 -7.19 -16.78
N CYS A 171 6.34 -6.74 -18.03
CA CYS A 171 5.24 -5.93 -18.61
C CYS A 171 4.41 -6.69 -19.65
N ASN A 172 4.47 -8.02 -19.65
CA ASN A 172 3.83 -8.82 -20.69
C ASN A 172 2.31 -8.61 -20.74
N GLU A 173 1.68 -8.34 -19.59
CA GLU A 173 0.23 -8.19 -19.47
C GLU A 173 -0.31 -6.84 -19.99
N CYS A 174 0.55 -5.82 -20.07
CA CYS A 174 0.19 -4.48 -20.52
C CYS A 174 0.78 -4.14 -21.90
N GLY A 175 1.19 -5.13 -22.69
CA GLY A 175 1.71 -4.93 -24.05
C GLY A 175 3.24 -4.90 -24.16
N GLY A 176 3.95 -5.39 -23.15
CA GLY A 176 5.41 -5.53 -23.15
C GLY A 176 6.17 -4.32 -22.61
N ALA A 177 7.50 -4.42 -22.64
CA ALA A 177 8.39 -3.41 -22.03
C ALA A 177 8.35 -2.03 -22.70
N THR A 178 7.88 -1.94 -23.95
CA THR A 178 7.76 -0.70 -24.71
C THR A 178 6.37 -0.07 -24.59
N SER A 179 5.46 -0.68 -23.83
CA SER A 179 4.13 -0.13 -23.61
C SER A 179 4.20 1.14 -22.77
N GLN A 180 3.33 2.11 -23.08
CA GLN A 180 3.17 3.33 -22.28
C GLN A 180 2.63 3.06 -20.87
N LEU A 181 2.13 1.85 -20.61
CA LEU A 181 1.67 1.41 -19.28
C LEU A 181 2.73 0.60 -18.52
N CYS A 182 3.91 0.38 -19.11
CA CYS A 182 5.01 -0.34 -18.47
C CYS A 182 5.92 0.64 -17.71
N ILE A 183 5.74 0.74 -16.41
CA ILE A 183 6.60 1.58 -15.56
C ILE A 183 7.87 0.79 -15.24
N HIS A 184 9.03 1.40 -15.52
CA HIS A 184 10.33 0.84 -15.15
C HIS A 184 11.42 1.91 -15.04
N SER A 185 12.59 1.51 -14.55
CA SER A 185 13.79 2.34 -14.46
C SER A 185 14.87 1.85 -15.43
N SER A 186 15.70 2.76 -15.93
CA SER A 186 16.77 2.46 -16.90
C SER A 186 17.96 1.71 -16.30
N GLN A 187 18.23 1.85 -15.00
CA GLN A 187 19.43 1.30 -14.35
C GLN A 187 19.16 0.11 -13.42
N GLY A 188 18.07 -0.61 -13.69
CA GLY A 188 17.65 -1.72 -12.85
C GLY A 188 16.56 -1.32 -11.86
N GLY A 189 15.79 -2.33 -11.49
CA GLY A 189 14.48 -2.19 -10.87
C GLY A 189 13.52 -3.18 -11.51
N ILE A 190 12.32 -3.26 -10.95
CA ILE A 190 11.27 -4.13 -11.51
C ILE A 190 10.55 -3.43 -12.64
N LYS A 191 10.01 -4.20 -13.56
CA LYS A 191 9.01 -3.72 -14.51
C LYS A 191 7.64 -4.11 -13.98
N ALA A 192 6.71 -3.18 -14.01
CA ALA A 192 5.36 -3.43 -13.59
C ALA A 192 4.37 -2.74 -14.51
N CYS A 193 3.25 -3.42 -14.74
CA CYS A 193 2.13 -2.84 -15.44
C CYS A 193 1.40 -1.84 -14.54
N ALA A 194 1.03 -0.72 -15.13
CA ALA A 194 0.31 0.35 -14.47
C ALA A 194 -1.10 0.50 -15.01
N THR A 195 -2.01 0.91 -14.14
CA THR A 195 -3.33 1.39 -14.52
C THR A 195 -3.19 2.79 -15.14
N PRO A 196 -3.86 3.08 -16.27
CA PRO A 196 -3.87 4.41 -16.87
C PRO A 196 -4.29 5.49 -15.88
N LEU A 197 -3.70 6.69 -15.98
CA LEU A 197 -4.01 7.82 -15.10
C LEU A 197 -5.49 8.20 -15.13
N ASP A 198 -6.15 8.09 -16.29
CA ASP A 198 -7.56 8.48 -16.50
C ASP A 198 -8.53 7.67 -15.63
N ASN A 199 -8.22 6.41 -15.35
CA ASN A 199 -9.01 5.55 -14.46
C ASN A 199 -8.97 6.02 -12.99
N CYS A 200 -8.00 6.87 -12.66
CA CYS A 200 -7.71 7.36 -11.33
C CYS A 200 -8.06 8.85 -11.22
N THR A 201 -9.17 9.27 -11.82
CA THR A 201 -9.62 10.66 -11.78
C THR A 201 -10.98 10.80 -11.12
N CYS A 202 -11.25 11.98 -10.57
CA CYS A 202 -12.58 12.37 -10.08
C CYS A 202 -13.51 12.90 -11.18
N THR A 203 -13.12 12.74 -12.44
CA THR A 203 -13.87 13.17 -13.61
C THR A 203 -14.67 12.01 -14.18
N THR A 204 -15.97 12.23 -14.41
CA THR A 204 -16.83 11.29 -15.15
C THR A 204 -17.33 12.03 -16.38
N ASN A 205 -17.06 11.51 -17.58
CA ASN A 205 -17.38 12.16 -18.86
C ASN A 205 -16.84 13.60 -18.97
N GLY A 206 -15.65 13.86 -18.42
CA GLY A 206 -15.02 15.18 -18.45
C GLY A 206 -15.58 16.20 -17.45
N VAL A 207 -16.56 15.82 -16.62
CA VAL A 207 -17.12 16.69 -15.57
C VAL A 207 -16.53 16.29 -14.21
N ALA A 208 -15.91 17.25 -13.52
CA ALA A 208 -15.40 17.04 -12.17
C ALA A 208 -16.57 16.78 -11.22
N ASN A 209 -16.60 15.60 -10.61
CA ASN A 209 -17.64 15.24 -9.67
C ASN A 209 -17.27 15.73 -8.27
N SER A 210 -18.01 16.72 -7.76
CA SER A 210 -17.82 17.31 -6.43
C SER A 210 -18.13 16.33 -5.28
N SER A 211 -18.78 15.20 -5.55
CA SER A 211 -19.05 14.13 -4.58
C SER A 211 -18.02 13.00 -4.61
N CYS A 212 -16.92 13.16 -5.35
CA CYS A 212 -15.88 12.14 -5.47
C CYS A 212 -14.99 12.10 -4.22
N SER A 213 -14.99 10.97 -3.52
CA SER A 213 -14.02 10.70 -2.45
C SER A 213 -12.90 9.80 -2.97
N PHE A 214 -11.64 10.15 -2.67
CA PHE A 214 -10.49 9.32 -3.03
C PHE A 214 -10.40 8.01 -2.24
N ASP A 215 -11.25 7.83 -1.23
CA ASP A 215 -11.40 6.60 -0.45
C ASP A 215 -12.47 5.64 -1.00
N ASP A 216 -13.11 5.99 -2.11
CA ASP A 216 -14.10 5.15 -2.78
C ASP A 216 -13.45 3.90 -3.42
N GLU A 217 -14.13 2.75 -3.35
CA GLU A 217 -13.72 1.45 -3.92
C GLU A 217 -13.33 1.54 -5.40
N ARG A 218 -13.89 2.51 -6.14
CA ARG A 218 -13.50 2.80 -7.53
C ARG A 218 -11.98 3.05 -7.68
N PHE A 219 -11.33 3.62 -6.68
CA PHE A 219 -9.89 3.95 -6.69
C PHE A 219 -9.02 2.79 -6.22
N ASP A 220 -9.58 1.62 -5.92
CA ASP A 220 -8.81 0.44 -5.56
C ASP A 220 -7.83 0.02 -6.67
N VAL A 221 -8.14 0.30 -7.95
CA VAL A 221 -7.24 0.05 -9.09
C VAL A 221 -6.05 1.02 -9.15
N CYS A 222 -6.09 2.07 -8.34
CA CYS A 222 -5.07 3.12 -8.24
C CYS A 222 -4.26 3.01 -6.94
N SER A 223 -4.70 2.11 -6.05
CA SER A 223 -3.96 1.72 -4.86
C SER A 223 -2.84 0.73 -5.22
N THR A 224 -1.78 0.69 -4.41
CA THR A 224 -0.69 -0.27 -4.59
C THR A 224 -0.71 -1.30 -3.47
N ALA A 225 -0.80 -2.57 -3.85
CA ALA A 225 -0.65 -3.70 -2.94
C ALA A 225 0.76 -4.30 -3.05
N ILE A 226 1.42 -4.51 -1.92
CA ILE A 226 2.76 -5.12 -1.84
C ILE A 226 2.62 -6.44 -1.08
N ASN A 227 2.83 -7.55 -1.78
CA ASN A 227 2.85 -8.87 -1.17
C ASN A 227 4.23 -9.13 -0.55
N ALA A 228 4.31 -9.21 0.77
CA ALA A 228 5.55 -9.55 1.47
C ALA A 228 5.71 -11.07 1.55
N ALA A 229 6.88 -11.58 1.13
CA ALA A 229 7.20 -13.00 1.15
C ALA A 229 8.58 -13.26 1.76
N TRP A 230 8.75 -14.41 2.40
CA TRP A 230 9.94 -14.79 3.14
C TRP A 230 10.71 -15.90 2.41
N LEU A 231 12.00 -15.71 2.21
CA LEU A 231 12.91 -16.67 1.57
C LEU A 231 14.07 -17.04 2.50
N GLY A 232 14.53 -18.28 2.40
CA GLY A 232 15.67 -18.80 3.15
C GLY A 232 15.27 -19.53 4.44
N THR A 233 16.00 -19.32 5.52
CA THR A 233 15.90 -20.10 6.77
C THR A 233 15.77 -19.23 8.01
N ASP A 234 15.02 -19.70 8.99
CA ASP A 234 14.87 -19.03 10.29
C ASP A 234 16.06 -19.31 11.23
N ARG A 235 16.03 -18.75 12.45
CA ARG A 235 17.10 -18.95 13.45
C ARG A 235 17.32 -20.43 13.83
N SER A 236 16.30 -21.27 13.64
CA SER A 236 16.33 -22.71 13.89
C SER A 236 16.61 -23.53 12.63
N LEU A 237 17.09 -22.87 11.57
CA LEU A 237 17.38 -23.46 10.25
C LEU A 237 16.16 -24.04 9.53
N ALA A 238 14.96 -23.65 9.95
CA ALA A 238 13.72 -24.08 9.32
C ALA A 238 13.42 -23.21 8.09
N VAL A 239 13.17 -23.85 6.94
CA VAL A 239 12.97 -23.18 5.64
C VAL A 239 11.64 -22.41 5.59
N PHE A 240 11.64 -21.15 5.15
CA PHE A 240 10.42 -20.38 4.97
C PHE A 240 9.55 -20.90 3.81
N ARG A 241 8.22 -20.80 3.96
CA ARG A 241 7.23 -21.40 3.04
C ARG A 241 6.62 -20.41 2.07
N THR A 242 6.60 -19.14 2.45
CA THR A 242 5.86 -18.08 1.74
C THR A 242 6.53 -17.61 0.45
N GLY A 243 7.86 -17.59 0.36
CA GLY A 243 8.58 -17.15 -0.84
C GLY A 243 8.24 -17.94 -2.11
N PRO A 244 8.32 -19.30 -2.09
CA PRO A 244 7.88 -20.11 -3.22
C PRO A 244 6.40 -19.94 -3.58
N GLN A 245 5.54 -19.64 -2.59
CA GLN A 245 4.12 -19.39 -2.83
C GLN A 245 3.92 -18.09 -3.62
N VAL A 246 4.59 -16.99 -3.25
CA VAL A 246 4.49 -15.71 -3.98
C VAL A 246 5.08 -15.80 -5.37
N GLN A 247 6.20 -16.52 -5.55
CA GLN A 247 6.76 -16.74 -6.88
C GLN A 247 5.77 -17.48 -7.80
N ARG A 248 5.04 -18.47 -7.26
CA ARG A 248 3.96 -19.14 -8.00
C ARG A 248 2.78 -18.19 -8.26
N LEU A 249 2.33 -17.44 -7.26
CA LEU A 249 1.24 -16.47 -7.42
C LEU A 249 1.55 -15.43 -8.51
N ASN A 250 2.79 -14.92 -8.57
CA ASN A 250 3.19 -13.96 -9.61
C ASN A 250 3.42 -14.61 -10.97
N ALA A 251 3.84 -15.89 -11.02
CA ALA A 251 3.96 -16.62 -12.28
C ALA A 251 2.60 -16.93 -12.93
N TYR A 252 1.54 -17.06 -12.12
CA TYR A 252 0.18 -17.26 -12.58
C TYR A 252 -0.60 -15.93 -12.61
N SER A 253 -0.17 -14.94 -13.40
CA SER A 253 -0.95 -13.78 -13.89
C SER A 253 -2.25 -13.51 -13.10
N ILE A 254 -2.14 -13.11 -11.83
CA ILE A 254 -3.33 -12.91 -10.98
C ILE A 254 -4.03 -11.63 -11.40
N THR A 255 -3.36 -10.68 -12.03
CA THR A 255 -3.99 -9.45 -12.51
C THR A 255 -5.06 -9.74 -13.57
N SER A 256 -4.81 -10.66 -14.52
CA SER A 256 -5.79 -11.02 -15.56
C SER A 256 -6.96 -11.80 -14.95
N LEU A 257 -6.70 -12.74 -14.05
CA LEU A 257 -7.74 -13.48 -13.34
C LEU A 257 -8.51 -12.59 -12.34
N PHE A 258 -7.84 -11.68 -11.65
CA PHE A 258 -8.43 -10.73 -10.70
C PHE A 258 -9.27 -9.70 -11.45
N ASN A 259 -8.79 -9.15 -12.56
CA ASN A 259 -9.56 -8.23 -13.40
C ASN A 259 -10.75 -8.96 -14.08
N ALA A 260 -10.58 -10.21 -14.49
CA ALA A 260 -11.67 -11.04 -15.01
C ALA A 260 -12.70 -11.40 -13.92
N ALA A 261 -12.25 -11.80 -12.73
CA ALA A 261 -13.14 -12.11 -11.61
C ALA A 261 -13.85 -10.86 -11.11
N ARG A 262 -13.14 -9.74 -10.98
CA ARG A 262 -13.69 -8.42 -10.61
C ARG A 262 -14.72 -7.95 -11.62
N SER A 263 -14.42 -7.97 -12.92
CA SER A 263 -15.39 -7.55 -13.94
C SER A 263 -16.64 -8.43 -13.94
N LYS A 264 -16.48 -9.75 -13.69
CA LYS A 264 -17.62 -10.66 -13.49
C LYS A 264 -18.40 -10.32 -12.21
N PHE A 265 -17.73 -10.02 -11.11
CA PHE A 265 -18.37 -9.66 -9.84
C PHE A 265 -19.07 -8.30 -9.91
N GLU A 266 -18.46 -7.30 -10.55
CA GLU A 266 -19.06 -6.00 -10.83
C GLU A 266 -20.26 -6.13 -11.77
N SER A 267 -20.16 -6.98 -12.81
CA SER A 267 -21.30 -7.26 -13.69
C SER A 267 -22.45 -7.92 -12.93
N LEU A 268 -22.16 -8.83 -12.00
CA LEU A 268 -23.15 -9.48 -11.16
C LEU A 268 -23.75 -8.50 -10.15
N LYS A 269 -22.93 -7.67 -9.49
CA LYS A 269 -23.38 -6.60 -8.59
C LYS A 269 -24.32 -5.66 -9.32
N ASN A 270 -23.92 -5.18 -10.48
CA ASN A 270 -24.73 -4.26 -11.29
C ASN A 270 -26.02 -4.94 -11.75
N TYR A 271 -25.98 -6.19 -12.20
CA TYR A 271 -27.18 -6.96 -12.57
C TYR A 271 -28.15 -7.16 -11.40
N VAL A 272 -27.64 -7.49 -10.21
CA VAL A 272 -28.46 -7.63 -8.99
C VAL A 272 -29.02 -6.27 -8.58
N TYR A 273 -28.23 -5.20 -8.62
CA TYR A 273 -28.71 -3.86 -8.30
C TYR A 273 -29.78 -3.38 -9.28
N THR A 274 -29.59 -3.57 -10.60
CA THR A 274 -30.59 -3.18 -11.60
C THR A 274 -31.86 -4.01 -11.46
N SER A 275 -31.75 -5.34 -11.37
CA SER A 275 -32.93 -6.22 -11.21
C SER A 275 -33.70 -5.98 -9.91
N VAL A 276 -33.00 -5.71 -8.79
CA VAL A 276 -33.65 -5.34 -7.52
C VAL A 276 -34.27 -3.95 -7.63
N SER A 277 -33.63 -2.98 -8.30
CA SER A 277 -34.21 -1.65 -8.52
C SER A 277 -35.42 -1.67 -9.46
N GLU A 278 -35.42 -2.54 -10.48
CA GLU A 278 -36.54 -2.76 -11.40
C GLU A 278 -37.68 -3.51 -10.71
N SER A 279 -37.38 -4.48 -9.85
CA SER A 279 -38.38 -5.15 -9.03
C SER A 279 -38.99 -4.20 -8.01
N TRP A 280 -38.17 -3.33 -7.39
CA TRP A 280 -38.65 -2.30 -6.48
C TRP A 280 -39.46 -1.22 -7.18
N SER A 281 -39.08 -0.79 -8.39
CA SER A 281 -39.85 0.18 -9.16
C SER A 281 -41.16 -0.42 -9.65
N ALA A 282 -41.19 -1.70 -10.04
CA ALA A 282 -42.40 -2.44 -10.38
C ALA A 282 -43.34 -2.61 -9.17
N VAL A 283 -42.80 -2.99 -8.01
CA VAL A 283 -43.58 -3.06 -6.76
C VAL A 283 -44.11 -1.69 -6.36
N ASN A 284 -43.32 -0.62 -6.54
CA ASN A 284 -43.74 0.74 -6.20
C ASN A 284 -44.75 1.32 -7.21
N SER A 285 -44.76 0.87 -8.46
CA SER A 285 -45.82 1.20 -9.42
C SER A 285 -47.12 0.42 -9.16
N ASP A 286 -47.02 -0.83 -8.73
CA ASP A 286 -48.18 -1.66 -8.37
C ASP A 286 -48.85 -1.20 -7.07
N THR A 287 -48.08 -0.69 -6.10
CA THR A 287 -48.66 -0.08 -4.89
C THR A 287 -49.35 1.25 -5.16
N GLN A 288 -48.93 2.01 -6.19
CA GLN A 288 -49.63 3.22 -6.60
C GLN A 288 -50.90 2.94 -7.42
N SER A 289 -50.96 1.86 -8.21
CA SER A 289 -52.17 1.47 -8.92
C SER A 289 -53.26 0.92 -7.99
N GLN A 290 -52.88 0.23 -6.91
CA GLN A 290 -53.83 -0.27 -5.90
C GLN A 290 -54.45 0.82 -5.00
N TYR A 291 -53.85 2.02 -4.93
CA TYR A 291 -54.40 3.13 -4.13
C TYR A 291 -55.58 3.84 -4.81
N VAL A 292 -55.86 3.57 -6.09
CA VAL A 292 -56.89 4.27 -6.87
C VAL A 292 -58.25 3.55 -6.85
N ASP A 293 -58.32 2.29 -6.40
CA ASP A 293 -59.56 1.47 -6.48
C ASP A 293 -60.40 1.41 -5.19
N PHE A 294 -60.04 2.14 -4.12
CA PHE A 294 -60.79 2.10 -2.85
C PHE A 294 -61.93 3.15 -2.72
N TRP A 295 -62.23 3.90 -3.79
CA TRP A 295 -63.26 4.95 -3.80
C TRP A 295 -64.35 4.75 -4.88
N GLY A 296 -64.71 3.51 -5.19
CA GLY A 296 -65.73 3.20 -6.21
C GLY A 296 -66.62 2.02 -5.84
N GLY A 297 -67.45 2.16 -4.80
CA GLY A 297 -68.46 1.18 -4.42
C GLY A 297 -69.63 1.85 -3.71
N GLY A 298 -70.44 2.57 -4.49
CA GLY A 298 -71.80 2.99 -4.13
C GLY A 298 -72.81 2.20 -4.95
#